data_AF-A0A348PL48-F1
#
_entry.id   AF-A0A348PL48-F1
#
_cell.length_a   1.000
_cell.length_b   1.000
_cell.length_c   1.000
_cell.angle_alpha   90.00
_cell.angle_beta   90.00
_cell.angle_gamma   90.00
#
_symmetry.space_group_name_H-M   'P 1'
#
loop_
_entity.id
_entity.type
_entity.pdbx_description
1 polymer ?
#
loop_
_entity_poly.entity_id
_entity_poly.type
_entity_poly.pdbx_seq_one_letter_code
_entity_poly.pdbx_strand_id
1 'polypeptide(L)'
;MIKLNTAYTIDNGDTVTFTEGKKGTINGAYKDATLTGAFDGNVLKATFHNTKVNATGLMEITFHENGFDAAWKKGLEPGPMRGKWEGILETSSDFNVSIPDDIKVLLEQHLIKPNVGIDAVYNWFFGYYKNQFNGNEKLLDFSLYKNELSDQFKEIKQKDTRTIGIDFPILLSKGKNRPILMVCAMDPLREESDDISKIDEIGYWVPFSIINSMESKYNKSSDRSNLSFFHTILETYDIYVTDIYKVFYREGQNISNNQKEFKRLSVHREIFENEIKTVKPNHILTLGNDARDAICQILDLNPPSWSDDIYTTKNKENIYVIMVPHISGSARGAKAPILNNTLYKDIEGSDNLKYARIIQHVISSKL
;
A
#
# COMPACT_ATOMS: atom_id res chain seq x y z
N MET A 1 -6.42 -24.70 1.69
CA MET A 1 -5.21 -25.53 1.95
C MET A 1 -4.57 -25.00 3.23
N ILE A 2 -4.16 -25.85 4.16
CA ILE A 2 -3.58 -25.43 5.45
C ILE A 2 -2.29 -24.60 5.25
N LYS A 3 -2.11 -23.55 6.07
CA LYS A 3 -0.90 -22.74 6.20
C LYS A 3 -0.28 -23.05 7.56
N LEU A 4 0.81 -23.83 7.54
CA LEU A 4 1.52 -24.22 8.76
C LEU A 4 2.34 -23.05 9.30
N ASN A 5 2.50 -23.01 10.63
CA ASN A 5 3.21 -21.96 11.36
C ASN A 5 2.61 -20.55 11.17
N THR A 6 1.32 -20.48 10.81
CA THR A 6 0.56 -19.23 10.69
C THR A 6 -0.57 -19.22 11.72
N ALA A 7 -0.85 -18.05 12.28
CA ALA A 7 -1.97 -17.86 13.21
C ALA A 7 -3.27 -17.70 12.43
N TYR A 8 -4.30 -18.39 12.90
CA TYR A 8 -5.69 -18.22 12.49
C TYR A 8 -6.45 -17.65 13.67
N THR A 9 -7.19 -16.57 13.48
CA THR A 9 -8.06 -15.98 14.50
C THR A 9 -9.41 -16.67 14.46
N ILE A 10 -9.85 -17.20 15.60
CA ILE A 10 -11.15 -17.87 15.74
C ILE A 10 -12.21 -16.93 16.35
N ASP A 11 -13.48 -17.31 16.26
CA ASP A 11 -14.66 -16.48 16.60
C ASP A 11 -14.61 -15.71 17.94
N ASN A 12 -13.87 -16.21 18.93
CA ASN A 12 -13.75 -15.59 20.24
C ASN A 12 -12.55 -14.61 20.36
N GLY A 13 -11.86 -14.34 19.25
CA GLY A 13 -10.66 -13.49 19.17
C GLY A 13 -9.35 -14.17 19.61
N ASP A 14 -9.38 -15.44 20.04
CA ASP A 14 -8.16 -16.20 20.28
C ASP A 14 -7.55 -16.65 18.94
N THR A 15 -6.27 -17.04 18.98
CA THR A 15 -5.57 -17.56 17.81
C THR A 15 -5.23 -19.04 17.96
N VAL A 16 -5.24 -19.75 16.82
CA VAL A 16 -4.73 -21.11 16.67
C VAL A 16 -3.61 -21.14 15.65
N THR A 17 -2.51 -21.82 15.99
CA THR A 17 -1.41 -22.08 15.05
C THR A 17 -1.26 -23.57 14.83
N PHE A 18 -1.23 -23.99 13.56
CA PHE A 18 -1.02 -25.38 13.18
C PHE A 18 0.44 -25.64 12.80
N THR A 19 1.02 -26.73 13.27
CA THR A 19 2.41 -27.12 12.98
C THR A 19 2.48 -28.59 12.56
N GLU A 20 3.52 -28.95 11.81
CA GLU A 20 3.76 -30.34 11.46
C GLU A 20 4.30 -31.11 12.66
N GLY A 21 3.68 -32.25 12.95
CA GLY A 21 4.10 -33.20 13.97
C GLY A 21 4.83 -34.40 13.38
N LYS A 22 5.11 -35.40 14.23
CA LYS A 22 5.80 -36.62 13.79
C LYS A 22 4.84 -37.53 13.01
N LYS A 23 5.36 -38.25 12.00
CA LYS A 23 4.60 -39.26 11.24
C LYS A 23 3.34 -38.71 10.53
N GLY A 24 3.42 -37.48 9.99
CA GLY A 24 2.34 -36.88 9.21
C GLY A 24 1.15 -36.38 10.03
N THR A 25 1.29 -36.27 11.35
CA THR A 25 0.28 -35.63 12.20
C THR A 25 0.38 -34.11 12.13
N ILE A 26 -0.72 -33.40 12.30
CA ILE A 26 -0.77 -31.95 12.50
C ILE A 26 -1.06 -31.67 13.97
N ASN A 27 -0.30 -30.75 14.57
CA ASN A 27 -0.60 -30.21 15.90
C ASN A 27 -1.23 -28.83 15.77
N GLY A 28 -2.16 -28.50 16.64
CA GLY A 28 -2.71 -27.16 16.80
C GLY A 28 -2.53 -26.69 18.24
N ALA A 29 -2.22 -25.42 18.44
CA ALA A 29 -2.18 -24.81 19.77
C ALA A 29 -3.11 -23.59 19.78
N TYR A 30 -4.06 -23.56 20.71
CA TYR A 30 -4.88 -22.39 21.01
C TYR A 30 -4.98 -22.24 22.53
N LYS A 31 -5.41 -21.08 23.02
CA LYS A 31 -5.40 -20.75 24.46
C LYS A 31 -5.96 -21.87 25.34
N ASP A 32 -5.14 -22.32 26.28
CA ASP A 32 -5.42 -23.42 27.22
C ASP A 32 -5.71 -24.79 26.57
N ALA A 33 -5.37 -25.00 25.30
CA ALA A 33 -5.67 -26.24 24.61
C ALA A 33 -4.74 -26.62 23.46
N THR A 34 -4.61 -27.92 23.25
CA THR A 34 -3.82 -28.51 22.17
C THR A 34 -4.69 -29.42 21.32
N LEU A 35 -4.45 -29.41 20.01
CA LEU A 35 -5.05 -30.33 19.05
C LEU A 35 -3.95 -31.21 18.45
N THR A 36 -4.25 -32.48 18.20
CA THR A 36 -3.39 -33.36 17.41
C THR A 36 -4.27 -34.23 16.51
N GLY A 37 -3.94 -34.30 15.22
CA GLY A 37 -4.74 -35.01 14.24
C GLY A 37 -3.96 -35.43 13.00
N ALA A 38 -4.66 -36.07 12.07
CA ALA A 38 -4.13 -36.42 10.75
C ALA A 38 -5.19 -36.15 9.67
N PHE A 39 -4.75 -35.92 8.44
CA PHE A 39 -5.66 -35.73 7.31
C PHE A 39 -6.30 -37.06 6.89
N ASP A 40 -7.61 -37.00 6.69
CA ASP A 40 -8.42 -38.02 6.01
C ASP A 40 -9.08 -37.35 4.80
N GLY A 41 -8.47 -37.52 3.62
CA GLY A 41 -8.79 -36.73 2.44
C GLY A 41 -8.47 -35.24 2.67
N ASN A 42 -9.47 -34.38 2.56
CA ASN A 42 -9.35 -32.92 2.72
C ASN A 42 -9.69 -32.44 4.15
N VAL A 43 -10.02 -33.34 5.06
CA VAL A 43 -10.45 -33.02 6.43
C VAL A 43 -9.38 -33.45 7.42
N LEU A 44 -8.93 -32.52 8.27
CA LEU A 44 -8.08 -32.84 9.41
C LEU A 44 -8.95 -33.37 10.55
N LYS A 45 -8.80 -34.66 10.88
CA LYS A 45 -9.46 -35.29 12.02
C LYS A 45 -8.53 -35.21 13.23
N ALA A 46 -8.92 -34.45 14.24
CA ALA A 46 -8.10 -34.15 15.40
C ALA A 46 -8.80 -34.48 16.72
N THR A 47 -7.99 -34.74 17.74
CA THR A 47 -8.40 -34.74 19.14
C THR A 47 -7.91 -33.46 19.78
N PHE A 48 -8.75 -32.80 20.57
CA PHE A 48 -8.34 -31.66 21.39
C PHE A 48 -8.30 -32.01 22.87
N HIS A 49 -7.42 -31.33 23.60
CA HIS A 49 -7.32 -31.36 25.06
C HIS A 49 -7.29 -29.92 25.57
N ASN A 50 -8.28 -29.52 26.35
CA ASN A 50 -8.37 -28.20 26.99
C ASN A 50 -8.08 -28.34 28.49
N THR A 51 -6.98 -27.75 28.95
CA THR A 51 -6.47 -27.89 30.32
C THR A 51 -7.29 -27.08 31.32
N LYS A 52 -7.84 -25.93 30.91
CA LYS A 52 -8.61 -25.04 31.79
C LYS A 52 -9.93 -25.65 32.27
N VAL A 53 -10.64 -26.34 31.39
CA VAL A 53 -11.90 -27.01 31.73
C VAL A 53 -11.77 -28.53 31.84
N ASN A 54 -10.54 -29.04 31.81
CA ASN A 54 -10.19 -30.46 31.81
C ASN A 54 -11.09 -31.29 30.87
N ALA A 55 -11.16 -30.85 29.61
CA ALA A 55 -12.04 -31.46 28.61
C ALA A 55 -11.23 -32.00 27.43
N THR A 56 -11.60 -33.18 26.96
CA THR A 56 -11.12 -33.76 25.70
C THR A 56 -12.27 -33.96 24.73
N GLY A 57 -11.96 -33.97 23.44
CA GLY A 57 -12.98 -34.15 22.41
C GLY A 57 -12.42 -34.32 21.01
N LEU A 58 -13.34 -34.51 20.06
CA LEU A 58 -13.02 -34.69 18.65
C LEU A 58 -13.31 -33.40 17.88
N MET A 59 -12.52 -33.16 16.83
CA MET A 59 -12.67 -32.04 15.92
C MET A 59 -12.39 -32.48 14.47
N GLU A 60 -13.17 -31.94 13.54
CA GLU A 60 -13.00 -32.09 12.10
C GLU A 60 -12.81 -30.71 11.49
N ILE A 61 -11.70 -30.49 10.78
CA ILE A 61 -11.31 -29.18 10.25
C ILE A 61 -11.14 -29.26 8.73
N THR A 62 -11.82 -28.39 8.01
CA THR A 62 -11.72 -28.24 6.56
C THR A 62 -11.08 -26.90 6.22
N PHE A 63 -9.92 -26.93 5.57
CA PHE A 63 -9.16 -25.71 5.25
C PHE A 63 -9.50 -25.18 3.87
N HIS A 64 -9.89 -23.91 3.80
CA HIS A 64 -10.05 -23.16 2.55
C HIS A 64 -8.88 -22.18 2.35
N GLU A 65 -9.01 -21.23 1.43
CA GLU A 65 -7.95 -20.27 1.08
C GLU A 65 -7.67 -19.29 2.23
N ASN A 66 -8.74 -18.73 2.81
CA ASN A 66 -8.67 -17.66 3.80
C ASN A 66 -8.88 -18.12 5.25
N GLY A 67 -8.79 -19.42 5.52
CA GLY A 67 -9.14 -19.94 6.85
C GLY A 67 -9.50 -21.42 6.89
N PHE A 68 -10.33 -21.77 7.87
CA PHE A 68 -10.93 -23.07 8.04
C PHE A 68 -12.33 -23.01 8.66
N ASP A 69 -13.12 -24.03 8.33
CA ASP A 69 -14.32 -24.42 9.07
C ASP A 69 -14.00 -25.62 9.95
N ALA A 70 -14.40 -25.58 11.22
CA ALA A 70 -14.22 -26.70 12.13
C ALA A 70 -15.51 -27.07 12.85
N ALA A 71 -15.75 -28.37 12.97
CA ALA A 71 -16.84 -28.94 13.76
C ALA A 71 -16.25 -29.75 14.91
N TRP A 72 -16.78 -29.61 16.12
CA TRP A 72 -16.21 -30.28 17.29
C TRP A 72 -17.26 -30.83 18.25
N LYS A 73 -16.85 -31.75 19.12
CA LYS A 73 -17.66 -32.23 20.24
C LYS A 73 -16.79 -32.65 21.42
N LYS A 74 -17.35 -32.55 22.62
CA LYS A 74 -16.75 -33.12 23.84
C LYS A 74 -16.87 -34.65 23.83
N GLY A 75 -15.84 -35.34 24.33
CA GLY A 75 -15.76 -36.80 24.40
C GLY A 75 -15.21 -37.45 23.12
N LEU A 76 -14.54 -38.60 23.29
CA LEU A 76 -13.82 -39.31 22.23
C LEU A 76 -14.65 -40.36 21.50
N GLU A 77 -15.83 -40.71 22.03
CA GLU A 77 -16.72 -41.71 21.43
C GLU A 77 -17.29 -41.23 20.08
N PRO A 78 -17.47 -42.07 19.06
CA PRO A 78 -18.10 -41.66 17.80
C PRO A 78 -19.50 -41.03 18.03
N GLY A 79 -19.83 -39.98 17.26
CA GLY A 79 -21.12 -39.31 17.38
C GLY A 79 -21.16 -37.95 16.69
N PRO A 80 -22.33 -37.30 16.66
CA PRO A 80 -22.51 -36.04 15.94
C PRO A 80 -21.68 -34.90 16.57
N MET A 81 -21.05 -34.09 15.71
CA MET A 81 -20.40 -32.84 16.12
C MET A 81 -21.44 -31.84 16.62
N ARG A 82 -21.11 -31.11 17.70
CA ARG A 82 -22.07 -30.25 18.42
C ARG A 82 -21.71 -28.76 18.39
N GLY A 83 -20.43 -28.45 18.27
CA GLY A 83 -19.91 -27.09 18.17
C GLY A 83 -19.35 -26.82 16.79
N LYS A 84 -19.25 -25.53 16.47
CA LYS A 84 -18.60 -25.02 15.27
C LYS A 84 -17.58 -23.98 15.66
N TRP A 85 -16.54 -23.87 14.86
CA TRP A 85 -15.56 -22.79 14.87
C TRP A 85 -15.31 -22.38 13.43
N GLU A 86 -15.27 -21.08 13.22
CA GLU A 86 -14.65 -20.49 12.05
C GLU A 86 -13.28 -19.96 12.46
N GLY A 87 -12.26 -20.30 11.68
CA GLY A 87 -10.91 -19.76 11.86
C GLY A 87 -10.52 -18.99 10.63
N ILE A 88 -10.45 -17.68 10.76
CA ILE A 88 -10.02 -16.80 9.67
C ILE A 88 -8.50 -16.73 9.76
N LEU A 89 -7.82 -17.06 8.67
CA LEU A 89 -6.42 -16.64 8.56
C LEU A 89 -6.48 -15.13 8.67
N GLU A 90 -5.88 -14.51 9.70
CA GLU A 90 -5.64 -13.08 9.59
C GLU A 90 -4.93 -12.94 8.25
N THR A 91 -5.63 -12.38 7.29
CA THR A 91 -5.07 -11.83 6.08
C THR A 91 -4.28 -10.65 6.63
N SER A 92 -3.14 -10.99 7.26
CA SER A 92 -2.10 -10.05 7.58
C SER A 92 -1.80 -9.50 6.21
N SER A 93 -2.32 -8.32 5.98
CA SER A 93 -1.98 -7.54 4.85
C SER A 93 -0.45 -7.63 4.73
N ASP A 94 0.08 -8.00 3.56
CA ASP A 94 1.49 -8.40 3.39
C ASP A 94 2.49 -7.33 3.90
N PHE A 95 1.97 -6.15 4.25
CA PHE A 95 2.61 -4.99 4.83
C PHE A 95 1.62 -4.25 5.76
N ASN A 96 2.16 -3.42 6.64
CA ASN A 96 1.44 -2.42 7.40
C ASN A 96 1.33 -1.12 6.60
N VAL A 97 0.23 -0.39 6.81
CA VAL A 97 0.00 0.93 6.24
C VAL A 97 -0.02 1.94 7.39
N SER A 98 0.75 3.03 7.25
CA SER A 98 0.91 4.05 8.28
C SER A 98 1.32 5.40 7.71
N ILE A 99 1.43 6.42 8.57
CA ILE A 99 2.06 7.70 8.25
C ILE A 99 2.74 8.25 9.52
N PRO A 100 3.92 8.90 9.43
CA PRO A 100 4.51 9.58 10.59
C PRO A 100 3.63 10.75 11.06
N ASP A 101 3.50 10.95 12.38
CA ASP A 101 2.64 12.02 12.93
C ASP A 101 3.12 13.42 12.51
N ASP A 102 4.43 13.63 12.40
CA ASP A 102 5.01 14.89 11.91
C ASP A 102 4.57 15.21 10.47
N ILE A 103 4.31 14.19 9.64
CA ILE A 103 3.74 14.40 8.31
C ILE A 103 2.29 14.84 8.40
N LYS A 104 1.49 14.28 9.31
CA LYS A 104 0.10 14.72 9.51
C LYS A 104 0.06 16.20 9.90
N VAL A 105 0.91 16.61 10.84
CA VAL A 105 1.06 18.00 11.28
C VAL A 105 1.46 18.91 10.11
N LEU A 106 2.44 18.49 9.31
CA LEU A 106 2.87 19.21 8.11
C LEU A 106 1.70 19.41 7.12
N LEU A 107 0.92 18.37 6.85
CA LEU A 107 -0.20 18.44 5.91
C LEU A 107 -1.33 19.34 6.45
N GLU A 108 -1.62 19.30 7.75
CA GLU A 108 -2.61 20.20 8.36
C GLU A 108 -2.23 21.68 8.27
N GLN A 109 -0.94 21.97 8.40
CA GLN A 109 -0.42 23.34 8.35
C GLN A 109 -0.39 23.89 6.92
N HIS A 110 0.06 23.07 5.97
CA HIS A 110 0.43 23.55 4.64
C HIS A 110 -0.51 23.11 3.52
N LEU A 111 -1.24 22.00 3.67
CA LEU A 111 -2.10 21.46 2.62
C LEU A 111 -3.58 21.73 2.87
N ILE A 112 -4.12 21.16 3.94
CA ILE A 112 -5.57 21.13 4.21
C ILE A 112 -5.81 20.97 5.71
N LYS A 113 -6.80 21.69 6.25
CA LYS A 113 -7.26 21.55 7.62
C LYS A 113 -8.70 21.02 7.63
N PRO A 114 -8.88 19.69 7.53
CA PRO A 114 -10.21 19.08 7.50
C PRO A 114 -11.00 19.40 8.77
N ASN A 115 -12.29 19.67 8.66
CA ASN A 115 -13.17 19.83 9.82
C ASN A 115 -13.26 18.55 10.65
N VAL A 116 -13.09 17.39 10.00
CA VAL A 116 -13.02 16.07 10.66
C VAL A 116 -11.67 15.80 11.33
N GLY A 117 -10.66 16.64 11.09
CA GLY A 117 -9.27 16.43 11.50
C GLY A 117 -8.50 15.46 10.60
N ILE A 118 -7.19 15.65 10.45
CA ILE A 118 -6.34 14.80 9.59
C ILE A 118 -6.27 13.35 10.07
N ASP A 119 -6.38 13.11 11.38
CA ASP A 119 -6.38 11.75 11.92
C ASP A 119 -7.60 10.96 11.46
N ALA A 120 -8.77 11.60 11.30
CA ALA A 120 -9.95 10.94 10.77
C ALA A 120 -9.74 10.49 9.32
N VAL A 121 -9.08 11.33 8.51
CA VAL A 121 -8.71 11.01 7.12
C VAL A 121 -7.82 9.77 7.07
N TYR A 122 -6.73 9.73 7.85
CA TYR A 122 -5.83 8.58 7.87
C TYR A 122 -6.44 7.33 8.48
N ASN A 123 -7.21 7.46 9.56
CA ASN A 123 -7.92 6.34 10.17
C ASN A 123 -8.90 5.69 9.19
N TRP A 124 -9.53 6.50 8.34
CA TRP A 124 -10.38 5.98 7.27
C TRP A 124 -9.58 5.20 6.22
N PHE A 125 -8.42 5.69 5.76
CA PHE A 125 -7.56 4.92 4.85
C PHE A 125 -7.09 3.59 5.47
N PHE A 126 -6.72 3.61 6.75
CA PHE A 126 -6.28 2.41 7.45
C PHE A 126 -7.43 1.43 7.66
N GLY A 127 -8.64 1.93 7.96
CA GLY A 127 -9.86 1.15 8.00
C GLY A 127 -10.18 0.55 6.63
N TYR A 128 -10.07 1.34 5.56
CA TYR A 128 -10.31 0.89 4.19
C TYR A 128 -9.37 -0.25 3.82
N TYR A 129 -8.08 -0.08 4.11
CA TYR A 129 -7.08 -1.12 3.89
C TYR A 129 -7.41 -2.41 4.65
N LYS A 130 -7.73 -2.32 5.95
CA LYS A 130 -8.06 -3.51 6.77
C LYS A 130 -9.34 -4.20 6.31
N ASN A 131 -10.38 -3.44 5.96
CA ASN A 131 -11.69 -3.99 5.59
C ASN A 131 -11.68 -4.72 4.25
N GLN A 132 -10.76 -4.37 3.34
CA GLN A 132 -10.56 -5.12 2.10
C GLN A 132 -10.20 -6.60 2.34
N PHE A 133 -9.62 -6.90 3.51
CA PHE A 133 -9.16 -8.23 3.86
C PHE A 133 -10.09 -8.96 4.84
N ASN A 134 -10.94 -8.21 5.57
CA ASN A 134 -11.78 -8.74 6.66
C ASN A 134 -13.29 -8.73 6.36
N GLY A 135 -13.72 -8.23 5.18
CA GLY A 135 -15.08 -8.38 4.66
C GLY A 135 -16.20 -7.66 5.41
N ASN A 136 -15.92 -7.03 6.55
CA ASN A 136 -16.95 -6.55 7.47
C ASN A 136 -16.62 -5.14 7.98
N GLU A 137 -17.08 -4.13 7.24
CA GLU A 137 -17.77 -2.92 7.76
C GLU A 137 -17.80 -1.83 6.68
N LYS A 138 -18.96 -1.19 6.52
CA LYS A 138 -19.11 0.02 5.72
C LYS A 138 -18.49 1.17 6.52
N LEU A 139 -17.33 1.65 6.09
CA LEU A 139 -16.71 2.82 6.70
C LEU A 139 -17.62 4.02 6.53
N LEU A 140 -17.79 4.80 7.60
CA LEU A 140 -18.47 6.09 7.51
C LEU A 140 -17.60 7.00 6.65
N ASP A 141 -18.20 7.46 5.55
CA ASP A 141 -17.54 8.37 4.63
C ASP A 141 -17.42 9.76 5.26
N PHE A 142 -16.44 10.53 4.80
CA PHE A 142 -16.32 11.95 5.12
C PHE A 142 -16.12 12.75 3.84
N SER A 143 -16.49 14.02 3.88
CA SER A 143 -16.26 14.93 2.77
C SER A 143 -15.16 15.91 3.14
N LEU A 144 -14.33 16.23 2.15
CA LEU A 144 -13.36 17.32 2.24
C LEU A 144 -13.80 18.43 1.29
N TYR A 145 -13.57 19.67 1.66
CA TYR A 145 -14.03 20.82 0.90
C TYR A 145 -12.90 21.80 0.60
N LYS A 146 -13.01 22.49 -0.53
CA LYS A 146 -12.03 23.45 -1.03
C LYS A 146 -11.72 24.58 -0.04
N ASN A 147 -12.71 25.00 0.75
CA ASN A 147 -12.51 26.01 1.80
C ASN A 147 -11.61 25.52 2.95
N GLU A 148 -11.46 24.21 3.13
CA GLU A 148 -10.57 23.59 4.12
C GLU A 148 -9.10 23.56 3.69
N LEU A 149 -8.78 23.83 2.42
CA LEU A 149 -7.39 23.98 1.98
C LEU A 149 -6.65 25.01 2.85
N SER A 150 -5.33 24.93 2.94
CA SER A 150 -4.54 25.96 3.62
C SER A 150 -4.62 27.30 2.86
N ASP A 151 -4.29 28.40 3.54
CA ASP A 151 -4.25 29.72 2.89
C ASP A 151 -3.13 29.87 1.86
N GLN A 152 -2.16 28.95 1.85
CA GLN A 152 -1.16 28.87 0.81
C GLN A 152 -1.78 28.48 -0.55
N PHE A 153 -2.99 27.91 -0.54
CA PHE A 153 -3.79 27.57 -1.73
C PHE A 153 -4.96 28.52 -1.97
N LYS A 154 -4.94 29.75 -1.41
CA LYS A 154 -6.04 30.72 -1.54
C LYS A 154 -6.51 30.98 -2.98
N GLU A 155 -5.60 30.96 -3.95
CA GLU A 155 -5.94 31.17 -5.36
C GLU A 155 -6.76 30.00 -5.91
N ILE A 156 -6.41 28.77 -5.52
CA ILE A 156 -7.20 27.58 -5.86
C ILE A 156 -8.57 27.63 -5.19
N LYS A 157 -8.65 28.11 -3.93
CA LYS A 157 -9.93 28.26 -3.21
C LYS A 157 -10.95 29.12 -3.97
N GLN A 158 -10.48 30.07 -4.76
CA GLN A 158 -11.31 31.02 -5.49
C GLN A 158 -11.61 30.59 -6.93
N LYS A 159 -10.93 29.53 -7.42
CA LYS A 159 -11.13 29.04 -8.78
C LYS A 159 -12.45 28.31 -8.93
N ASP A 160 -13.02 28.46 -10.13
CA ASP A 160 -14.19 27.71 -10.59
C ASP A 160 -13.73 26.33 -11.08
N THR A 161 -13.57 25.42 -10.13
CA THR A 161 -13.11 24.05 -10.38
C THR A 161 -14.28 23.11 -10.63
N ARG A 162 -14.18 22.28 -11.67
CA ARG A 162 -15.12 21.14 -11.90
C ARG A 162 -14.60 19.81 -11.35
N THR A 163 -13.32 19.77 -11.01
CA THR A 163 -12.67 18.62 -10.38
C THR A 163 -11.56 19.17 -9.52
N ILE A 164 -11.45 18.66 -8.31
CA ILE A 164 -10.33 18.93 -7.41
C ILE A 164 -10.01 17.67 -6.61
N GLY A 165 -8.74 17.40 -6.39
CA GLY A 165 -8.32 16.22 -5.65
C GLY A 165 -6.98 16.34 -4.94
N ILE A 166 -6.83 15.54 -3.90
CA ILE A 166 -5.63 15.40 -3.08
C ILE A 166 -5.35 13.92 -2.90
N ASP A 167 -4.10 13.52 -3.10
CA ASP A 167 -3.62 12.21 -2.64
C ASP A 167 -2.76 12.42 -1.40
N PHE A 168 -3.12 11.74 -0.32
CA PHE A 168 -2.42 11.81 0.94
C PHE A 168 -1.22 10.85 0.91
N PRO A 169 -0.01 11.31 1.26
CA PRO A 169 1.16 10.46 1.28
C PRO A 169 1.00 9.33 2.29
N ILE A 170 1.68 8.22 2.05
CA ILE A 170 1.50 6.99 2.83
C ILE A 170 2.77 6.16 2.90
N LEU A 171 2.98 5.51 4.04
CA LEU A 171 4.09 4.58 4.29
C LEU A 171 3.58 3.14 4.34
N LEU A 172 4.14 2.29 3.47
CA LEU A 172 3.94 0.85 3.44
C LEU A 172 5.18 0.16 4.00
N SER A 173 5.00 -0.76 4.95
CA SER A 173 6.13 -1.42 5.65
C SER A 173 5.93 -2.91 5.86
N LYS A 174 6.94 -3.73 5.54
CA LYS A 174 6.90 -5.20 5.78
C LYS A 174 7.58 -5.63 7.08
N GLY A 175 8.07 -4.71 7.89
CA GLY A 175 8.77 -5.07 9.12
C GLY A 175 9.53 -3.93 9.76
N LYS A 176 10.27 -4.23 10.82
CA LYS A 176 11.03 -3.23 11.56
C LYS A 176 12.41 -3.00 10.92
N ASN A 177 12.88 -1.75 10.95
CA ASN A 177 14.24 -1.33 10.57
C ASN A 177 14.63 -1.65 9.11
N ARG A 178 13.67 -1.63 8.19
CA ARG A 178 13.94 -1.78 6.76
C ARG A 178 14.31 -0.43 6.15
N PRO A 179 15.19 -0.39 5.13
CA PRO A 179 15.50 0.86 4.44
C PRO A 179 14.26 1.42 3.75
N ILE A 180 14.07 2.74 3.86
CA ILE A 180 12.93 3.43 3.26
C ILE A 180 13.32 3.94 1.87
N LEU A 181 12.56 3.52 0.86
CA LEU A 181 12.55 4.10 -0.48
C LEU A 181 11.38 5.09 -0.57
N MET A 182 11.69 6.38 -0.66
CA MET A 182 10.70 7.40 -0.98
C MET A 182 10.44 7.39 -2.49
N VAL A 183 9.19 7.18 -2.90
CA VAL A 183 8.77 7.21 -4.30
C VAL A 183 7.98 8.48 -4.57
N CYS A 184 8.46 9.26 -5.54
CA CYS A 184 7.95 10.59 -5.86
C CYS A 184 7.26 10.54 -7.24
N ALA A 185 5.96 10.79 -7.26
CA ALA A 185 5.14 10.92 -8.47
C ALA A 185 4.75 12.38 -8.73
N MET A 186 3.91 12.61 -9.74
CA MET A 186 3.61 13.95 -10.23
C MET A 186 2.49 14.63 -9.43
N ASP A 187 1.29 14.09 -9.46
CA ASP A 187 0.08 14.75 -8.94
C ASP A 187 -1.07 13.76 -8.71
N PRO A 188 -2.08 14.14 -7.89
CA PRO A 188 -3.25 13.32 -7.60
C PRO A 188 -4.26 13.36 -8.75
N LEU A 189 -3.84 12.95 -9.94
CA LEU A 189 -4.64 12.99 -11.16
C LEU A 189 -6.02 12.35 -10.93
N ARG A 190 -7.07 13.03 -11.36
CA ARG A 190 -8.46 12.52 -11.29
C ARG A 190 -8.99 12.24 -12.68
N GLU A 191 -9.89 11.28 -12.78
CA GLU A 191 -10.63 11.02 -14.02
C GLU A 191 -11.44 12.25 -14.43
N GLU A 192 -11.68 12.35 -15.73
CA GLU A 192 -12.57 13.36 -16.25
C GLU A 192 -14.01 12.96 -15.92
N SER A 193 -14.76 13.88 -15.32
CA SER A 193 -16.21 13.76 -15.18
C SER A 193 -16.86 14.49 -16.35
N ASP A 194 -17.90 13.88 -16.92
CA ASP A 194 -18.82 14.53 -17.87
C ASP A 194 -19.62 15.66 -17.17
N ASP A 195 -19.69 15.64 -15.84
CA ASP A 195 -20.25 16.73 -15.06
C ASP A 195 -19.28 17.91 -15.03
N ILE A 196 -19.69 18.99 -15.68
CA ILE A 196 -18.97 20.27 -15.73
C ILE A 196 -19.45 21.23 -14.62
N SER A 197 -20.34 20.78 -13.74
CA SER A 197 -20.78 21.57 -12.59
C SER A 197 -19.59 21.91 -11.69
N LYS A 198 -19.70 23.06 -11.01
CA LYS A 198 -18.67 23.48 -10.06
C LYS A 198 -18.73 22.55 -8.85
N ILE A 199 -17.58 22.02 -8.48
CA ILE A 199 -17.45 21.12 -7.34
C ILE A 199 -16.49 21.78 -6.34
N ASP A 200 -17.00 21.97 -5.13
CA ASP A 200 -16.20 22.40 -3.97
C ASP A 200 -15.71 21.21 -3.14
N GLU A 201 -16.30 20.02 -3.32
CA GLU A 201 -15.84 18.79 -2.67
C GLU A 201 -14.53 18.28 -3.29
N ILE A 202 -13.56 17.96 -2.44
CA ILE A 202 -12.26 17.44 -2.82
C ILE A 202 -12.31 15.92 -2.85
N GLY A 203 -12.08 15.33 -4.02
CA GLY A 203 -11.86 13.90 -4.11
C GLY A 203 -10.51 13.53 -3.50
N TYR A 204 -10.49 12.67 -2.49
CA TYR A 204 -9.27 12.29 -1.81
C TYR A 204 -8.91 10.83 -1.98
N TRP A 205 -7.62 10.53 -2.00
CA TRP A 205 -7.13 9.16 -2.01
C TRP A 205 -5.69 9.06 -1.52
N VAL A 206 -4.98 7.99 -1.89
CA VAL A 206 -3.53 7.82 -1.74
C VAL A 206 -2.90 7.60 -3.11
N PRO A 207 -1.62 7.98 -3.32
CA PRO A 207 -0.98 7.88 -4.63
C PRO A 207 -1.08 6.47 -5.22
N PHE A 208 -1.40 6.41 -6.52
CA PHE A 208 -1.55 5.17 -7.29
C PHE A 208 -2.58 4.15 -6.75
N SER A 209 -3.43 4.54 -5.80
CA SER A 209 -4.28 3.58 -5.09
C SER A 209 -3.50 2.42 -4.48
N ILE A 210 -2.28 2.70 -3.98
CA ILE A 210 -1.32 1.68 -3.55
C ILE A 210 -1.81 0.77 -2.41
N ILE A 211 -2.86 1.18 -1.69
CA ILE A 211 -3.49 0.39 -0.62
C ILE A 211 -4.63 -0.51 -1.13
N ASN A 212 -4.88 -0.57 -2.44
CA ASN A 212 -5.86 -1.50 -2.98
C ASN A 212 -5.30 -2.93 -3.00
N SER A 213 -6.16 -3.90 -2.69
CA SER A 213 -5.87 -5.33 -2.82
C SER A 213 -5.60 -5.67 -4.28
N MET A 214 -4.51 -6.38 -4.56
CA MET A 214 -4.18 -6.87 -5.91
C MET A 214 -5.26 -7.80 -6.48
N GLU A 215 -6.01 -8.47 -5.61
CA GLU A 215 -7.05 -9.44 -5.97
C GLU A 215 -8.41 -8.77 -6.24
N SER A 216 -8.53 -7.47 -5.98
CA SER A 216 -9.78 -6.75 -6.23
C SER A 216 -10.16 -6.82 -7.71
N LYS A 217 -11.30 -7.44 -7.97
CA LYS A 217 -11.90 -7.51 -9.32
C LYS A 217 -12.24 -6.13 -9.89
N TYR A 218 -12.33 -5.11 -9.04
CA TYR A 218 -12.64 -3.73 -9.42
C TYR A 218 -11.41 -2.93 -9.89
N ASN A 219 -10.19 -3.44 -9.65
CA ASN A 219 -8.98 -2.79 -10.13
C ASN A 219 -8.91 -2.82 -11.67
N LYS A 220 -8.63 -1.66 -12.27
CA LYS A 220 -8.33 -1.57 -13.70
C LYS A 220 -7.00 -2.26 -13.98
N SER A 221 -6.76 -2.61 -15.26
CA SER A 221 -5.50 -3.25 -15.68
C SER A 221 -4.26 -2.41 -15.34
N SER A 222 -4.37 -1.08 -15.51
CA SER A 222 -3.34 -0.12 -15.08
C SER A 222 -3.03 -0.21 -13.59
N ASP A 223 -4.07 -0.33 -12.76
CA ASP A 223 -3.94 -0.35 -11.31
C ASP A 223 -3.23 -1.62 -10.88
N ARG A 224 -3.60 -2.77 -11.44
CA ARG A 224 -2.89 -4.05 -11.19
C ARG A 224 -1.42 -3.98 -11.59
N SER A 225 -1.11 -3.32 -12.72
CA SER A 225 0.27 -3.13 -13.16
C SER A 225 1.07 -2.20 -12.24
N ASN A 226 0.45 -1.13 -11.73
CA ASN A 226 1.06 -0.23 -10.75
C ASN A 226 1.24 -0.94 -9.39
N LEU A 227 0.23 -1.66 -8.91
CA LEU A 227 0.33 -2.44 -7.68
C LEU A 227 1.45 -3.48 -7.76
N SER A 228 1.57 -4.20 -8.89
CA SER A 228 2.69 -5.13 -9.10
C SER A 228 4.05 -4.44 -8.99
N PHE A 229 4.20 -3.20 -9.51
CA PHE A 229 5.43 -2.43 -9.34
C PHE A 229 5.75 -2.20 -7.86
N PHE A 230 4.80 -1.64 -7.11
CA PHE A 230 5.00 -1.28 -5.71
C PHE A 230 5.18 -2.51 -4.80
N HIS A 231 4.37 -3.55 -4.97
CA HIS A 231 4.49 -4.77 -4.18
C HIS A 231 5.85 -5.46 -4.38
N THR A 232 6.37 -5.45 -5.61
CA THR A 232 7.72 -5.97 -5.89
C THR A 232 8.79 -5.14 -5.19
N ILE A 233 8.75 -3.81 -5.29
CA ILE A 233 9.70 -2.94 -4.55
C ILE A 233 9.63 -3.22 -3.04
N LEU A 234 8.42 -3.40 -2.51
CA LEU A 234 8.10 -3.56 -1.09
C LEU A 234 8.67 -4.86 -0.51
N GLU A 235 9.02 -5.85 -1.34
CA GLU A 235 9.76 -7.05 -0.91
C GLU A 235 11.13 -6.68 -0.31
N THR A 236 11.76 -5.61 -0.78
CA THR A 236 13.12 -5.21 -0.36
C THR A 236 13.14 -3.95 0.51
N TYR A 237 12.29 -2.96 0.21
CA TYR A 237 12.25 -1.67 0.90
C TYR A 237 10.93 -1.47 1.61
N ASP A 238 10.90 -0.62 2.63
CA ASP A 238 9.67 0.06 3.01
C ASP A 238 9.46 1.24 2.06
N ILE A 239 8.21 1.56 1.73
CA ILE A 239 7.90 2.52 0.67
C ILE A 239 7.11 3.69 1.25
N TYR A 240 7.67 4.90 1.18
CA TYR A 240 6.92 6.13 1.38
C TYR A 240 6.55 6.70 0.00
N VAL A 241 5.26 6.83 -0.31
CA VAL A 241 4.83 7.36 -1.62
C VAL A 241 4.18 8.72 -1.46
N THR A 242 4.56 9.66 -2.33
CA THR A 242 4.03 11.02 -2.35
C THR A 242 4.05 11.59 -3.77
N ASP A 243 3.30 12.67 -3.99
CA ASP A 243 3.29 13.45 -5.22
C ASP A 243 3.98 14.80 -5.03
N ILE A 244 4.71 15.29 -6.03
CA ILE A 244 5.36 16.60 -5.93
C ILE A 244 4.35 17.76 -5.95
N TYR A 245 3.26 17.63 -6.72
CA TYR A 245 2.16 18.58 -6.72
C TYR A 245 1.03 18.03 -5.86
N LYS A 246 0.71 18.74 -4.78
CA LYS A 246 -0.16 18.24 -3.70
C LYS A 246 -1.65 18.33 -3.97
N VAL A 247 -2.04 19.08 -5.00
CA VAL A 247 -3.44 19.30 -5.38
C VAL A 247 -3.56 19.13 -6.88
N PHE A 248 -4.61 18.48 -7.33
CA PHE A 248 -5.01 18.44 -8.74
C PHE A 248 -6.29 19.25 -8.90
N TYR A 249 -6.43 20.00 -10.00
CA TYR A 249 -7.73 20.56 -10.37
C TYR A 249 -7.92 20.71 -11.87
N ARG A 250 -9.20 20.85 -12.26
CA ARG A 250 -9.62 21.25 -13.61
C ARG A 250 -10.40 22.55 -13.58
N GLU A 251 -9.98 23.50 -14.41
CA GLU A 251 -10.66 24.76 -14.69
C GLU A 251 -11.08 24.76 -16.17
N GLY A 252 -12.36 24.48 -16.42
CA GLY A 252 -12.83 24.15 -17.76
C GLY A 252 -12.10 22.94 -18.34
N GLN A 253 -11.38 23.14 -19.45
CA GLN A 253 -10.58 22.10 -20.13
C GLN A 253 -9.12 22.06 -19.67
N ASN A 254 -8.67 23.02 -18.85
CA ASN A 254 -7.28 23.11 -18.40
C ASN A 254 -7.07 22.32 -17.11
N ILE A 255 -6.03 21.48 -17.09
CA ILE A 255 -5.56 20.76 -15.90
C ILE A 255 -4.47 21.56 -15.17
N SER A 256 -4.40 21.43 -13.84
CA SER A 256 -3.48 22.19 -12.99
C SER A 256 -2.01 22.03 -13.39
N ASN A 257 -1.58 20.81 -13.69
CA ASN A 257 -0.20 20.50 -14.10
C ASN A 257 0.16 20.98 -15.54
N ASN A 258 -0.73 21.67 -16.24
CA ASN A 258 -0.39 22.42 -17.46
C ASN A 258 -0.23 23.93 -17.20
N GLN A 259 -0.55 24.39 -16.00
CA GLN A 259 -0.53 25.80 -15.59
C GLN A 259 0.82 26.13 -14.93
N LYS A 260 1.52 27.14 -15.47
CA LYS A 260 2.89 27.48 -15.03
C LYS A 260 2.89 28.07 -13.62
N GLU A 261 1.88 28.88 -13.31
CA GLU A 261 1.63 29.50 -12.02
C GLU A 261 1.41 28.44 -10.94
N PHE A 262 0.61 27.41 -11.24
CA PHE A 262 0.39 26.27 -10.35
C PHE A 262 1.68 25.52 -10.04
N LYS A 263 2.46 25.17 -11.07
CA LYS A 263 3.76 24.49 -10.90
C LYS A 263 4.77 25.28 -10.07
N ARG A 264 4.61 26.61 -9.99
CA ARG A 264 5.51 27.52 -9.26
C ARG A 264 5.05 27.82 -7.84
N LEU A 265 3.90 27.29 -7.41
CA LEU A 265 3.45 27.44 -6.02
C LEU A 265 4.47 26.84 -5.07
N SER A 266 5.10 27.69 -4.26
CA SER A 266 6.19 27.29 -3.37
C SER A 266 5.76 26.26 -2.31
N VAL A 267 4.47 26.25 -1.94
CA VAL A 267 3.90 25.30 -0.97
C VAL A 267 4.09 23.84 -1.40
N HIS A 268 4.01 23.53 -2.70
CA HIS A 268 4.27 22.17 -3.19
C HIS A 268 5.69 21.71 -2.85
N ARG A 269 6.66 22.58 -3.12
CA ARG A 269 8.07 22.36 -2.80
C ARG A 269 8.30 22.34 -1.29
N GLU A 270 7.70 23.25 -0.55
CA GLU A 270 7.84 23.35 0.91
C GLU A 270 7.36 22.05 1.60
N ILE A 271 6.18 21.55 1.26
CA ILE A 271 5.69 20.27 1.79
C ILE A 271 6.66 19.15 1.42
N PHE A 272 7.06 19.07 0.15
CA PHE A 272 7.92 17.99 -0.33
C PHE A 272 9.31 17.98 0.31
N GLU A 273 9.94 19.15 0.50
CA GLU A 273 11.20 19.28 1.24
C GLU A 273 11.07 18.82 2.70
N ASN A 274 9.95 19.14 3.35
CA ASN A 274 9.71 18.72 4.73
C ASN A 274 9.39 17.23 4.84
N GLU A 275 8.74 16.62 3.84
CA GLU A 275 8.57 15.17 3.78
C GLU A 275 9.93 14.47 3.75
N ILE A 276 10.88 14.91 2.90
CA ILE A 276 12.24 14.34 2.83
C ILE A 276 12.94 14.43 4.19
N LYS A 277 12.89 15.60 4.84
CA LYS A 277 13.51 15.85 6.16
C LYS A 277 12.90 14.98 7.27
N THR A 278 11.59 14.73 7.20
CA THR A 278 10.85 13.99 8.23
C THR A 278 11.01 12.49 8.04
N VAL A 279 10.81 12.00 6.82
CA VAL A 279 10.87 10.56 6.47
C VAL A 279 12.31 10.05 6.52
N LYS A 280 13.30 10.90 6.18
CA LYS A 280 14.73 10.53 6.11
C LYS A 280 14.97 9.27 5.28
N PRO A 281 14.54 9.26 4.00
CA PRO A 281 14.65 8.07 3.18
C PRO A 281 16.11 7.69 2.92
N ASN A 282 16.38 6.38 2.85
CA ASN A 282 17.69 5.87 2.41
C ASN A 282 17.90 6.09 0.90
N HIS A 283 16.80 6.00 0.16
CA HIS A 283 16.76 6.11 -1.29
C HIS A 283 15.56 6.94 -1.73
N ILE A 284 15.71 7.72 -2.79
CA ILE A 284 14.62 8.45 -3.44
C ILE A 284 14.48 7.94 -4.88
N LEU A 285 13.28 7.52 -5.26
CA LEU A 285 12.91 7.11 -6.61
C LEU A 285 11.96 8.14 -7.23
N THR A 286 12.34 8.76 -8.34
CA THR A 286 11.45 9.68 -9.07
C THR A 286 10.81 9.00 -10.26
N LEU A 287 9.50 9.19 -10.42
CA LEU A 287 8.74 8.68 -11.56
C LEU A 287 8.42 9.81 -12.55
N GLY A 288 9.12 9.85 -13.68
CA GLY A 288 8.89 10.81 -14.76
C GLY A 288 9.60 12.16 -14.61
N ASN A 289 9.41 13.03 -15.61
CA ASN A 289 10.15 14.28 -15.76
C ASN A 289 9.88 15.27 -14.61
N ASP A 290 8.61 15.55 -14.31
CA ASP A 290 8.26 16.53 -13.28
C ASP A 290 8.84 16.13 -11.92
N ALA A 291 8.72 14.86 -11.52
CA ALA A 291 9.26 14.37 -10.26
C ALA A 291 10.79 14.40 -10.22
N ARG A 292 11.45 14.02 -11.33
CA ARG A 292 12.90 14.15 -11.51
C ARG A 292 13.35 15.59 -11.32
N ASP A 293 12.72 16.52 -12.05
CA ASP A 293 13.11 17.92 -12.08
C ASP A 293 12.91 18.60 -10.72
N ALA A 294 11.83 18.28 -10.01
CA ALA A 294 11.60 18.76 -8.65
C ALA A 294 12.66 18.26 -7.65
N ILE A 295 12.96 16.95 -7.67
CA ILE A 295 14.02 16.40 -6.81
C ILE A 295 15.40 16.97 -7.15
N CYS A 296 15.71 17.16 -8.42
CA CYS A 296 16.96 17.79 -8.85
C CYS A 296 17.10 19.20 -8.31
N GLN A 297 16.03 20.00 -8.33
CA GLN A 297 16.04 21.36 -7.78
C GLN A 297 16.17 21.37 -6.25
N ILE A 298 15.51 20.44 -5.55
CA ILE A 298 15.55 20.36 -4.08
C ILE A 298 16.92 19.90 -3.59
N LEU A 299 17.52 18.92 -4.29
CA LEU A 299 18.78 18.29 -3.87
C LEU A 299 20.03 18.87 -4.55
N ASP A 300 19.88 19.96 -5.32
CA ASP A 300 20.98 20.61 -6.06
C ASP A 300 21.72 19.63 -6.99
N LEU A 301 20.95 18.93 -7.83
CA LEU A 301 21.42 17.94 -8.80
C LEU A 301 21.08 18.37 -10.23
N ASN A 302 21.86 17.88 -11.20
CA ASN A 302 21.54 18.08 -12.62
C ASN A 302 20.56 17.00 -13.11
N PRO A 303 19.45 17.38 -13.77
CA PRO A 303 18.50 16.41 -14.29
C PRO A 303 19.11 15.63 -15.47
N PRO A 304 19.08 14.29 -15.45
CA PRO A 304 19.52 13.47 -16.58
C PRO A 304 18.51 13.46 -17.73
N SER A 305 19.02 13.25 -18.95
CA SER A 305 18.21 12.77 -20.08
C SER A 305 17.95 11.27 -19.93
N TRP A 306 16.81 10.80 -20.42
CA TRP A 306 16.52 9.36 -20.43
C TRP A 306 17.45 8.61 -21.38
N SER A 307 17.97 7.48 -20.91
CA SER A 307 18.77 6.53 -21.68
C SER A 307 18.16 5.14 -21.62
N ASP A 308 18.89 4.15 -22.12
CA ASP A 308 18.59 2.73 -21.97
C ASP A 308 18.95 2.18 -20.58
N ASP A 309 19.45 3.00 -19.66
CA ASP A 309 19.82 2.59 -18.30
C ASP A 309 19.15 3.44 -17.22
N ILE A 310 19.08 2.91 -16.00
CA ILE A 310 18.61 3.63 -14.82
C ILE A 310 19.66 4.63 -14.38
N TYR A 311 19.28 5.91 -14.38
CA TYR A 311 20.11 6.94 -13.81
C TYR A 311 20.10 6.88 -12.28
N THR A 312 21.30 6.91 -11.70
CA THR A 312 21.47 7.00 -10.25
C THR A 312 22.52 8.05 -9.90
N THR A 313 22.30 8.79 -8.82
CA THR A 313 23.29 9.72 -8.26
C THR A 313 23.18 9.75 -6.73
N LYS A 314 24.03 10.53 -6.07
CA LYS A 314 23.94 10.85 -4.65
C LYS A 314 23.85 12.35 -4.45
N ASN A 315 23.05 12.78 -3.49
CA ASN A 315 23.13 14.16 -3.00
C ASN A 315 24.31 14.35 -2.03
N LYS A 316 24.49 15.58 -1.55
CA LYS A 316 25.54 15.95 -0.58
C LYS A 316 25.40 15.25 0.78
N GLU A 317 24.22 14.72 1.09
CA GLU A 317 23.91 13.99 2.33
C GLU A 317 23.99 12.47 2.16
N ASN A 318 24.54 11.99 1.03
CA ASN A 318 24.64 10.57 0.67
C ASN A 318 23.31 9.83 0.49
N ILE A 319 22.19 10.53 0.31
CA ILE A 319 20.93 9.93 -0.14
C ILE A 319 21.10 9.54 -1.61
N TYR A 320 20.88 8.26 -1.90
CA TYR A 320 20.88 7.76 -3.27
C TYR A 320 19.58 8.14 -3.97
N VAL A 321 19.71 8.73 -5.16
CA VAL A 321 18.58 9.15 -5.99
C VAL A 321 18.56 8.33 -7.26
N ILE A 322 17.42 7.70 -7.53
CA ILE A 322 17.15 6.84 -8.67
C ILE A 322 16.10 7.55 -9.52
N MET A 323 16.42 7.82 -10.79
CA MET A 323 15.55 8.60 -11.66
C MET A 323 15.15 7.78 -12.87
N VAL A 324 13.84 7.58 -13.05
CA VAL A 324 13.31 6.69 -14.07
C VAL A 324 12.11 7.32 -14.79
N PRO A 325 11.87 6.98 -16.07
CA PRO A 325 10.60 7.25 -16.73
C PRO A 325 9.39 6.75 -15.92
N HIS A 326 8.27 7.45 -16.04
CA HIS A 326 7.05 7.17 -15.29
C HIS A 326 6.51 5.74 -15.56
N ILE A 327 5.81 5.15 -14.58
CA ILE A 327 5.31 3.76 -14.66
C ILE A 327 4.00 3.60 -15.46
N SER A 328 3.36 4.72 -15.84
CA SER A 328 2.12 4.71 -16.61
C SER A 328 2.28 4.10 -18.00
N GLY A 329 1.16 3.60 -18.55
CA GLY A 329 1.12 3.11 -19.93
C GLY A 329 1.50 4.17 -20.97
N SER A 330 1.19 5.44 -20.71
CA SER A 330 1.57 6.57 -21.57
C SER A 330 3.09 6.77 -21.67
N ALA A 331 3.86 6.31 -20.69
CA ALA A 331 5.31 6.40 -20.65
C ALA A 331 6.03 5.16 -21.21
N ARG A 332 5.29 4.19 -21.80
CA ARG A 332 5.86 2.95 -22.34
C ARG A 332 7.02 3.18 -23.32
N GLY A 333 6.93 4.20 -24.18
CA GLY A 333 8.00 4.54 -25.11
C GLY A 333 9.30 4.95 -24.41
N ALA A 334 9.20 5.69 -23.30
CA ALA A 334 10.36 6.11 -22.51
C ALA A 334 10.90 4.97 -21.62
N LYS A 335 10.05 4.05 -21.15
CA LYS A 335 10.46 2.85 -20.38
C LYS A 335 11.11 1.77 -21.24
N ALA A 336 10.70 1.64 -22.50
CA ALA A 336 11.09 0.52 -23.37
C ALA A 336 12.62 0.34 -23.53
N PRO A 337 13.44 1.40 -23.68
CA PRO A 337 14.90 1.26 -23.72
C PRO A 337 15.47 0.52 -22.50
N ILE A 338 15.03 0.86 -21.29
CA ILE A 338 15.48 0.21 -20.05
C ILE A 338 15.01 -1.25 -19.99
N LEU A 339 13.74 -1.50 -20.32
CA LEU A 339 13.16 -2.85 -20.29
C LEU A 339 13.84 -3.83 -21.27
N ASN A 340 14.36 -3.30 -22.38
CA ASN A 340 15.02 -4.05 -23.45
C ASN A 340 16.54 -4.02 -23.38
N ASN A 341 17.12 -3.35 -22.38
CA ASN A 341 18.57 -3.30 -22.22
C ASN A 341 19.12 -4.70 -21.95
N THR A 342 20.17 -5.08 -22.69
CA THR A 342 20.81 -6.40 -22.60
C THR A 342 21.49 -6.65 -21.25
N LEU A 343 21.84 -5.59 -20.51
CA LEU A 343 22.30 -5.66 -19.12
C LEU A 343 21.25 -6.31 -18.19
N TYR A 344 19.97 -6.18 -18.53
CA TYR A 344 18.83 -6.66 -17.74
C TYR A 344 18.08 -7.81 -18.39
N LYS A 345 18.72 -8.52 -19.33
CA LYS A 345 18.10 -9.63 -20.07
C LYS A 345 17.66 -10.78 -19.16
N ASP A 346 18.42 -11.04 -18.09
CA ASP A 346 18.22 -12.16 -17.18
C ASP A 346 17.22 -11.83 -16.04
N ILE A 347 16.73 -10.58 -15.98
CA ILE A 347 15.71 -10.16 -15.02
C ILE A 347 14.33 -10.48 -15.59
N GLU A 348 13.67 -11.47 -14.99
CA GLU A 348 12.34 -11.91 -15.40
C GLU A 348 11.23 -10.93 -14.99
N GLY A 349 10.09 -10.99 -15.68
CA GLY A 349 8.87 -10.24 -15.38
C GLY A 349 8.27 -9.55 -16.61
N SER A 350 7.04 -9.07 -16.49
CA SER A 350 6.37 -8.28 -17.53
C SER A 350 6.32 -6.79 -17.14
N ASP A 351 6.64 -5.91 -18.09
CA ASP A 351 6.56 -4.43 -17.98
C ASP A 351 6.95 -3.89 -16.58
N ASN A 352 5.98 -3.40 -15.80
CA ASN A 352 6.20 -2.81 -14.48
C ASN A 352 6.79 -3.76 -13.43
N LEU A 353 6.48 -5.07 -13.49
CA LEU A 353 7.12 -6.07 -12.62
C LEU A 353 8.62 -6.18 -12.93
N LYS A 354 8.97 -6.30 -14.21
CA LYS A 354 10.38 -6.33 -14.64
C LYS A 354 11.06 -5.01 -14.27
N TYR A 355 10.39 -3.88 -14.49
CA TYR A 355 10.92 -2.56 -14.20
C TYR A 355 11.27 -2.37 -12.73
N ALA A 356 10.39 -2.80 -11.82
CA ALA A 356 10.65 -2.79 -10.37
C ALA A 356 11.88 -3.65 -10.01
N ARG A 357 12.00 -4.85 -10.59
CA ARG A 357 13.15 -5.74 -10.37
C ARG A 357 14.47 -5.16 -10.89
N ILE A 358 14.45 -4.48 -12.04
CA ILE A 358 15.61 -3.75 -12.55
C ILE A 358 16.02 -2.65 -11.56
N ILE A 359 15.06 -1.86 -11.06
CA ILE A 359 15.33 -0.82 -10.06
C ILE A 359 15.97 -1.43 -8.80
N GLN A 360 15.42 -2.53 -8.28
CA GLN A 360 16.00 -3.21 -7.10
C GLN A 360 17.42 -3.71 -7.37
N HIS A 361 17.66 -4.30 -8.54
CA HIS A 361 18.99 -4.76 -8.95
C HIS A 361 19.99 -3.60 -9.06
N VAL A 362 19.58 -2.46 -9.60
CA VAL A 362 20.43 -1.27 -9.71
C VAL A 362 20.72 -0.66 -8.35
N ILE A 363 19.76 -0.64 -7.44
CA ILE A 363 19.99 -0.16 -6.08
C ILE A 363 20.96 -1.10 -5.33
N SER A 364 20.75 -2.42 -5.42
CA SER A 364 21.57 -3.40 -4.70
C SER A 364 22.99 -3.57 -5.24
N SER A 365 23.25 -3.25 -6.51
CA SER A 365 24.58 -3.32 -7.12
C SER A 365 25.45 -2.08 -6.89
N LYS A 366 24.86 -0.97 -6.44
CA LYS A 366 25.55 0.31 -6.18
C LYS A 366 25.75 0.62 -4.69
N LEU A 367 25.31 -0.30 -3.83
CA LEU A 367 25.53 -0.35 -2.38
C LEU A 367 26.45 -1.53 -2.07
#